data_AF-A0A350IKV9-F1
#
_entry.id   AF-A0A350IKV9-F1
#
_cell.length_a   1.000
_cell.length_b   1.000
_cell.length_c   1.000
_cell.angle_alpha   90.00
_cell.angle_beta   90.00
_cell.angle_gamma   90.00
#
_symmetry.space_group_name_H-M   'P 1'
#
loop_
_entity.id
_entity.type
_entity.pdbx_description
1 polymer ?
#
loop_
_entity_poly.entity_id
_entity_poly.type
_entity_poly.pdbx_seq_one_letter_code
_entity_poly.pdbx_strand_id
1 'polypeptide(L)'
;MIDTLLIYFIIVYFLIGTVTGIGIVTDEIPREKPDIVEILGGILLFIIILFIWPIFAYFYFNGIFYPRNYDKYPNRVFDIPSGLLIKKISIQEAESENISSYFDNGTFLMPFGRYNPVWNEMKANMFEGDEVWEFSTSSIWWENLCGSAGVCIIRNGQPIDAIITMKN
;
A
#
# COMPACT_ATOMS: atom_id res chain seq x y z
N MET A 1 2.61 9.93 7.39
CA MET A 1 2.09 11.31 7.39
C MET A 1 0.78 11.25 6.63
N ILE A 2 -0.37 11.44 7.29
CA ILE A 2 -1.67 11.29 6.62
C ILE A 2 -1.80 12.49 5.66
N ASP A 3 -2.00 12.21 4.38
CA ASP A 3 -2.12 13.24 3.35
C ASP A 3 -3.24 14.22 3.71
N THR A 4 -2.90 15.51 3.78
CA THR A 4 -3.85 16.59 4.06
C THR A 4 -5.02 16.55 3.06
N LEU A 5 -4.74 16.14 1.80
CA LEU A 5 -5.75 15.96 0.76
C LEU A 5 -6.76 14.85 1.10
N LEU A 6 -6.28 13.74 1.68
CA LEU A 6 -7.12 12.63 2.12
C LEU A 6 -8.01 13.06 3.29
N ILE A 7 -7.46 13.85 4.22
CA ILE A 7 -8.23 14.43 5.33
C ILE A 7 -9.35 15.34 4.81
N TYR A 8 -9.04 16.24 3.86
CA TYR A 8 -10.07 17.09 3.24
C TYR A 8 -11.13 16.28 2.51
N PHE A 9 -10.74 15.22 1.79
CA PHE A 9 -11.70 14.35 1.10
C PHE A 9 -12.64 13.64 2.09
N ILE A 10 -12.11 13.14 3.21
CA ILE A 10 -12.89 12.52 4.28
C ILE A 10 -13.85 13.54 4.90
N ILE A 11 -13.40 14.77 5.19
CA ILE A 11 -14.24 15.83 5.77
C ILE A 11 -15.38 16.22 4.81
N VAL A 12 -15.07 16.45 3.53
CA VAL A 12 -16.06 16.80 2.51
C VAL A 12 -17.06 15.66 2.30
N TYR A 13 -16.59 14.41 2.26
CA TYR A 13 -17.47 13.25 2.14
C TYR A 13 -18.38 13.08 3.36
N PHE A 14 -17.87 13.34 4.57
CA PHE A 14 -18.66 13.32 5.80
C PHE A 14 -19.72 14.44 5.82
N LEU A 15 -19.36 15.64 5.35
CA LEU A 15 -20.31 16.76 5.19
C LEU A 15 -21.40 16.43 4.16
N ILE A 16 -21.05 15.85 3.01
CA ILE A 16 -22.04 15.43 2.01
C ILE A 16 -22.94 14.34 2.57
N GLY A 17 -22.38 13.33 3.23
CA GLY A 17 -23.13 12.24 3.86
C GLY A 17 -24.10 12.72 4.93
N THR A 18 -23.66 13.63 5.81
CA THR A 18 -24.53 14.23 6.84
C THR A 18 -25.63 15.11 6.25
N VAL A 19 -25.32 15.94 5.24
CA VAL A 19 -26.33 16.78 4.57
C VAL A 19 -27.35 15.93 3.83
N THR A 20 -26.91 14.87 3.15
CA THR A 20 -27.80 13.95 2.41
C THR A 20 -28.65 13.13 3.37
N GLY A 21 -28.07 12.66 4.47
CA GLY A 21 -28.78 11.92 5.52
C GLY A 21 -29.84 12.78 6.22
N ILE A 22 -29.50 14.03 6.56
CA ILE A 22 -30.48 14.98 7.11
C ILE A 22 -31.57 15.26 6.07
N GLY A 23 -31.21 15.46 4.80
CA GLY A 23 -32.17 15.67 3.70
C GLY A 23 -33.20 14.55 3.61
N ILE A 24 -32.75 13.29 3.55
CA ILE A 24 -33.63 12.11 3.50
C ILE A 24 -34.52 12.04 4.75
N VAL A 25 -33.95 12.24 5.94
CA VAL A 25 -34.72 12.25 7.19
C VAL A 25 -35.74 13.39 7.19
N THR A 26 -35.42 14.56 6.66
CA THR A 26 -36.35 15.71 6.65
C THR A 26 -37.42 15.61 5.57
N ASP A 27 -37.15 14.93 4.45
CA ASP A 27 -38.07 14.79 3.32
C ASP A 27 -39.04 13.61 3.53
N GLU A 28 -38.63 12.59 4.30
CA GLU A 28 -39.50 11.48 4.70
C GLU A 28 -40.34 11.76 5.96
N ILE A 29 -40.04 12.81 6.75
CA ILE A 29 -40.93 13.21 7.85
C ILE A 29 -42.25 13.72 7.25
N PRO A 30 -43.38 13.02 7.45
CA PRO A 30 -44.66 13.52 7.00
C PRO A 30 -44.95 14.86 7.71
N ARG A 31 -45.69 15.78 7.08
CA ARG A 31 -46.17 17.00 7.79
C ARG A 31 -47.08 16.69 8.99
N GLU A 32 -47.42 15.43 9.18
CA GLU A 32 -48.14 14.87 10.31
C GLU A 32 -47.16 14.07 11.20
N LYS A 33 -47.37 14.11 12.52
CA LYS A 33 -46.42 13.64 13.54
C LYS A 33 -45.82 12.26 13.15
N PRO A 34 -44.50 12.17 12.85
CA PRO A 34 -43.88 10.91 12.44
C PRO A 34 -44.03 9.87 13.55
N ASP A 35 -44.32 8.62 13.17
CA ASP A 35 -44.42 7.52 14.12
C ASP A 35 -43.03 7.25 14.72
N ILE A 36 -43.00 6.88 16.00
CA ILE A 36 -41.77 6.60 16.73
C ILE A 36 -40.93 5.50 16.03
N VAL A 37 -41.59 4.60 15.31
CA VAL A 37 -40.96 3.52 14.54
C VAL A 37 -40.12 4.06 13.38
N GLU A 38 -40.60 5.08 12.66
CA GLU A 38 -39.87 5.69 11.52
C GLU A 38 -38.64 6.45 12.02
N ILE A 39 -38.80 7.21 13.10
CA ILE A 39 -37.69 7.93 13.75
C ILE A 39 -36.62 6.95 14.23
N LEU A 40 -37.02 5.87 14.91
CA LEU A 40 -36.09 4.85 15.38
C LEU A 40 -35.40 4.13 14.22
N GLY A 41 -36.10 3.88 13.11
CA GLY A 41 -35.52 3.31 11.88
C GLY A 41 -34.42 4.19 11.28
N GLY A 42 -34.68 5.49 11.13
CA GLY A 42 -33.70 6.45 10.61
C GLY A 42 -32.46 6.57 11.50
N ILE A 43 -32.64 6.61 12.83
CA ILE A 43 -31.52 6.64 13.78
C ILE A 43 -30.69 5.36 13.69
N LEU A 44 -31.33 4.20 13.61
CA LEU A 44 -30.64 2.91 13.48
C LEU A 44 -29.79 2.85 12.21
N LEU A 45 -30.35 3.29 11.08
CA LEU A 45 -29.64 3.31 9.79
C LEU A 45 -28.43 4.26 9.83
N PHE A 46 -28.61 5.44 10.45
CA PHE A 46 -27.52 6.39 10.66
C PHE A 46 -26.38 5.81 11.51
N ILE A 47 -26.71 5.12 12.61
CA ILE A 47 -25.73 4.42 13.45
C ILE A 47 -25.00 3.35 12.62
N ILE A 48 -25.72 2.52 11.87
CA ILE A 48 -25.11 1.47 11.04
C ILE A 48 -24.11 2.07 10.06
N ILE A 49 -24.46 3.15 9.35
CA ILE A 49 -23.56 3.84 8.43
C ILE A 49 -22.35 4.40 9.19
N LEU A 50 -22.57 5.06 10.33
CA LEU A 50 -21.52 5.69 11.13
C LEU A 50 -20.49 4.68 11.66
N PHE A 51 -20.91 3.46 11.98
CA PHE A 51 -20.03 2.41 12.52
C PHE A 51 -19.47 1.44 11.47
N ILE A 52 -20.11 1.31 10.29
CA ILE A 52 -19.59 0.50 9.19
C ILE A 52 -18.27 1.07 8.65
N TRP A 53 -18.17 2.38 8.46
CA TRP A 53 -16.98 2.98 7.85
C TRP A 53 -15.69 2.85 8.68
N PRO A 54 -15.69 3.03 10.02
CA PRO A 54 -14.52 2.74 10.86
C PRO A 54 -14.04 1.29 10.76
N ILE A 55 -14.96 0.34 10.60
CA ILE A 55 -14.63 -1.08 10.41
C ILE A 55 -13.94 -1.28 9.06
N PHE A 56 -14.48 -0.71 7.98
CA PHE A 56 -13.83 -0.75 6.66
C PHE A 56 -12.49 -0.02 6.63
N ALA A 57 -12.38 1.14 7.29
CA ALA A 57 -11.13 1.88 7.42
C ALA A 57 -10.09 1.07 8.22
N TYR A 58 -10.49 0.47 9.34
CA TYR A 58 -9.65 -0.44 10.12
C TYR A 58 -9.17 -1.62 9.26
N PHE A 59 -10.05 -2.24 8.48
CA PHE A 59 -9.67 -3.32 7.57
C PHE A 59 -8.74 -2.87 6.42
N TYR A 60 -8.93 -1.66 5.90
CA TYR A 60 -8.08 -1.05 4.88
C TYR A 60 -6.66 -0.77 5.44
N PHE A 61 -6.56 -0.12 6.60
CA PHE A 61 -5.27 0.18 7.23
C PHE A 61 -4.55 -1.07 7.74
N ASN A 62 -5.28 -2.12 8.16
CA ASN A 62 -4.68 -3.39 8.57
C ASN A 62 -4.42 -4.35 7.39
N GLY A 63 -4.64 -3.92 6.15
CA GLY A 63 -4.31 -4.73 4.96
C GLY A 63 -5.10 -6.03 4.84
N ILE A 64 -6.30 -6.10 5.44
CA ILE A 64 -7.11 -7.33 5.43
C ILE A 64 -7.78 -7.56 4.06
N PHE A 65 -8.08 -6.49 3.30
CA PHE A 65 -8.59 -6.59 1.92
C PHE A 65 -7.49 -6.73 0.85
N TYR A 66 -6.25 -6.38 1.21
CA TYR A 66 -5.06 -6.67 0.41
C TYR A 66 -4.09 -7.45 1.29
N PRO A 67 -4.35 -8.74 1.56
CA PRO A 67 -3.37 -9.56 2.27
C PRO A 67 -2.06 -9.43 1.49
N ARG A 68 -1.06 -8.78 2.10
CA ARG A 68 0.29 -8.75 1.54
C ARG A 68 0.66 -10.22 1.40
N ASN A 69 0.62 -10.73 0.17
CA ASN A 69 0.93 -12.10 -0.16
C ASN A 69 2.45 -12.23 -0.13
N TYR A 70 3.04 -12.06 1.05
CA TYR A 70 4.48 -12.18 1.28
C TYR A 70 4.98 -13.55 0.77
N ASP A 71 4.15 -14.58 0.95
CA ASP A 71 4.45 -15.96 0.61
C ASP A 71 4.46 -16.24 -0.90
N LYS A 72 3.90 -15.33 -1.72
CA LYS A 72 3.83 -15.51 -3.18
C LYS A 72 5.15 -15.17 -3.88
N TYR A 73 6.06 -14.47 -3.21
CA TYR A 73 7.35 -14.04 -3.77
C TYR A 73 8.47 -14.31 -2.76
N PRO A 74 9.14 -15.49 -2.82
CA PRO A 74 10.13 -15.92 -1.81
C PRO A 74 11.42 -15.08 -1.77
N ASN A 75 11.50 -14.02 -2.59
CA ASN A 75 12.67 -13.14 -2.73
C ASN A 75 12.50 -11.79 -2.02
N ARG A 76 11.48 -11.63 -1.17
CA ARG A 76 11.28 -10.42 -0.33
C ARG A 76 12.01 -10.61 1.00
N VAL A 77 12.95 -9.73 1.34
CA VAL A 77 13.72 -9.79 2.61
C VAL A 77 13.54 -8.49 3.36
N PHE A 78 13.15 -8.58 4.64
CA PHE A 78 12.89 -7.41 5.49
C PHE A 78 14.11 -6.97 6.33
N ASP A 79 15.12 -7.84 6.48
CA ASP A 79 16.31 -7.54 7.27
C ASP A 79 17.54 -7.35 6.38
N ILE A 80 17.71 -6.13 5.87
CA ILE A 80 18.94 -5.70 5.17
C ILE A 80 19.68 -4.74 6.10
N PRO A 81 20.78 -5.17 6.73
CA PRO A 81 21.62 -4.26 7.50
C PRO A 81 22.05 -3.07 6.64
N SER A 82 21.99 -1.86 7.20
CA SER A 82 22.38 -0.63 6.50
C SER A 82 23.82 -0.66 5.93
N GLY A 83 24.69 -1.50 6.51
CA GLY A 83 26.05 -1.74 6.00
C GLY A 83 26.14 -2.53 4.68
N LEU A 84 25.02 -3.08 4.18
CA LEU A 84 24.96 -3.75 2.87
C LEU A 84 24.47 -2.83 1.74
N LEU A 85 24.09 -1.58 2.07
CA LEU A 85 23.66 -0.59 1.09
C LEU A 85 24.87 -0.09 0.30
N ILE A 86 24.79 -0.13 -1.02
CA ILE A 86 25.88 0.25 -1.91
C ILE A 86 25.66 1.65 -2.45
N LYS A 87 24.49 1.85 -3.07
CA LYS A 87 24.21 3.04 -3.88
C LYS A 87 22.76 3.43 -3.74
N LYS A 88 22.52 4.71 -3.44
CA LYS A 88 21.20 5.31 -3.56
C LYS A 88 20.89 5.52 -5.03
N ILE A 89 19.74 5.03 -5.48
CA ILE A 89 19.28 5.13 -6.86
C ILE A 89 17.89 5.73 -6.92
N SER A 90 17.53 6.28 -8.08
CA SER A 90 16.16 6.68 -8.39
C SER A 90 15.31 5.48 -8.81
N ILE A 91 13.98 5.66 -8.77
CA ILE A 91 13.02 4.67 -9.27
C ILE A 91 13.30 4.36 -10.75
N GLN A 92 13.59 5.39 -11.54
CA GLN A 92 13.85 5.26 -12.97
C GLN A 92 15.14 4.49 -13.24
N GLU A 93 16.20 4.76 -12.48
CA GLU A 93 17.45 3.98 -12.56
C GLU A 93 17.18 2.52 -12.19
N ALA A 94 16.51 2.26 -11.05
CA ALA A 94 16.16 0.91 -10.61
C ALA A 94 15.39 0.13 -11.69
N GLU A 95 14.43 0.78 -12.35
CA GLU A 95 13.65 0.17 -13.41
C GLU A 95 14.46 -0.10 -14.67
N SER A 96 15.32 0.85 -15.08
CA SER A 96 16.14 0.72 -16.28
C SER A 96 17.22 -0.35 -16.15
N GLU A 97 17.83 -0.47 -14.98
CA GLU A 97 18.88 -1.45 -14.69
C GLU A 97 18.33 -2.87 -14.50
N ASN A 98 17.05 -2.99 -14.13
CA ASN A 98 16.38 -4.27 -13.89
C ASN A 98 15.30 -4.61 -14.92
N ILE A 99 15.36 -4.03 -16.12
CA ILE A 99 14.51 -4.49 -17.24
C ILE A 99 14.84 -5.94 -17.56
N SER A 100 13.84 -6.82 -17.56
CA SER A 100 14.07 -8.21 -17.93
C SER A 100 14.43 -8.28 -19.41
N SER A 101 15.64 -8.70 -19.72
CA SER A 101 16.11 -8.98 -21.08
C SER A 101 15.49 -10.24 -21.69
N TYR A 102 14.78 -11.04 -20.88
CA TYR A 102 14.11 -12.27 -21.32
C TYR A 102 12.67 -12.00 -21.76
N PHE A 103 12.41 -12.23 -23.05
CA PHE A 103 11.08 -12.52 -23.59
C PHE A 103 10.68 -13.93 -23.13
N ASP A 104 10.06 -14.04 -21.95
CA ASP A 104 9.42 -15.29 -21.53
C ASP A 104 7.94 -15.25 -21.95
N ASN A 105 7.56 -16.18 -22.83
CA ASN A 105 6.18 -16.51 -23.19
C ASN A 105 5.29 -15.36 -23.72
N GLY A 106 5.88 -14.37 -24.43
CA GLY A 106 5.12 -13.29 -25.08
C GLY A 106 4.72 -12.15 -24.16
N THR A 107 5.29 -12.10 -22.94
CA THR A 107 5.05 -11.01 -21.98
C THR A 107 5.99 -9.84 -22.26
N PHE A 108 5.46 -8.61 -22.21
CA PHE A 108 6.20 -7.37 -22.49
C PHE A 108 7.43 -7.17 -21.58
N LEU A 109 8.43 -6.44 -22.09
CA LEU A 109 9.60 -5.99 -21.34
C LEU A 109 9.15 -5.11 -20.16
N MET A 110 9.16 -5.68 -18.95
CA MET A 110 8.78 -4.99 -17.72
C MET A 110 9.96 -4.91 -16.75
N PRO A 111 10.12 -3.81 -16.00
CA PRO A 111 11.06 -3.73 -14.91
C PRO A 111 10.85 -4.86 -13.90
N PHE A 112 11.92 -5.51 -13.47
CA PHE A 112 11.93 -6.65 -12.55
C PHE A 112 11.19 -7.91 -13.07
N GLY A 113 10.79 -7.95 -14.35
CA GLY A 113 10.18 -9.13 -15.00
C GLY A 113 8.99 -9.69 -14.21
N ARG A 114 9.09 -10.96 -13.78
CA ARG A 114 8.06 -11.62 -12.97
C ARG A 114 7.77 -10.94 -11.62
N TYR A 115 8.71 -10.14 -11.12
CA TYR A 115 8.57 -9.37 -9.88
C TYR A 115 8.06 -7.95 -10.12
N ASN A 116 7.71 -7.57 -11.36
CA ASN A 116 7.09 -6.27 -11.64
C ASN A 116 5.88 -5.97 -10.74
N PRO A 117 4.97 -6.92 -10.44
CA PRO A 117 3.87 -6.66 -9.50
C PRO A 117 4.36 -6.30 -8.09
N VAL A 118 5.42 -6.95 -7.61
CA VAL A 118 6.03 -6.67 -6.30
C VAL A 118 6.68 -5.29 -6.30
N TRP A 119 7.38 -4.95 -7.39
CA TRP A 119 7.97 -3.62 -7.55
C TRP A 119 6.91 -2.51 -7.56
N ASN A 120 5.77 -2.74 -8.22
CA ASN A 120 4.67 -1.79 -8.19
C ASN A 120 4.02 -1.67 -6.80
N GLU A 121 3.91 -2.77 -6.04
CA GLU A 121 3.47 -2.75 -4.64
C GLU A 121 4.45 -1.96 -3.76
N MET A 122 5.76 -2.19 -3.92
CA MET A 122 6.83 -1.45 -3.26
C MET A 122 6.68 0.06 -3.48
N LYS A 123 6.57 0.48 -4.75
CA LYS A 123 6.38 1.90 -5.11
C LYS A 123 5.09 2.48 -4.55
N ALA A 124 3.98 1.73 -4.60
CA ALA A 124 2.70 2.20 -4.07
C ALA A 124 2.73 2.44 -2.55
N ASN A 125 3.63 1.78 -1.83
CA ASN A 125 3.83 1.94 -0.40
C ASN A 125 4.88 3.01 -0.03
N MET A 126 5.51 3.67 -1.00
CA MET A 126 6.50 4.73 -0.75
C MET A 126 5.82 6.01 -0.27
N PHE A 127 6.46 6.69 0.68
CA PHE A 127 6.13 8.05 1.12
C PHE A 127 7.24 9.02 0.74
N GLU A 128 6.92 10.32 0.79
CA GLU A 128 7.93 11.37 0.66
C GLU A 128 9.02 11.21 1.72
N GLY A 129 10.28 11.24 1.29
CA GLY A 129 11.45 11.00 2.13
C GLY A 129 11.95 9.56 2.13
N ASP A 130 11.23 8.62 1.53
CA ASP A 130 11.74 7.28 1.30
C ASP A 130 12.84 7.27 0.22
N GLU A 131 13.79 6.36 0.38
CA GLU A 131 14.94 6.23 -0.50
C GLU A 131 14.98 4.84 -1.11
N VAL A 132 15.34 4.76 -2.40
CA VAL A 132 15.60 3.48 -3.06
C VAL A 132 17.11 3.24 -3.06
N TRP A 133 17.51 2.03 -2.67
CA TRP A 133 18.91 1.65 -2.53
C TRP A 133 19.17 0.29 -3.15
N GLU A 134 20.33 0.19 -3.80
CA GLU A 134 20.92 -1.09 -4.17
C GLU A 134 21.66 -1.69 -2.97
N PHE A 135 21.55 -2.99 -2.80
CA PHE A 135 22.27 -3.72 -1.79
C PHE A 135 22.96 -4.94 -2.38
N SER A 136 24.08 -5.34 -1.76
CA SER A 136 24.72 -6.64 -2.00
C SER A 136 25.44 -7.11 -0.75
N THR A 137 25.39 -8.40 -0.51
CA THR A 137 26.27 -9.07 0.45
C THR A 137 27.73 -8.97 0.01
N SER A 138 28.67 -9.05 0.97
CA SER A 138 30.10 -8.98 0.68
C SER A 138 30.58 -10.18 -0.15
N SER A 139 31.72 -10.05 -0.83
CA SER A 139 32.29 -11.09 -1.69
C SER A 139 32.46 -12.45 -0.98
N ILE A 140 32.75 -12.45 0.32
CA ILE A 140 32.87 -13.66 1.14
C ILE A 140 31.56 -14.47 1.12
N TRP A 141 30.40 -13.82 1.16
CA TRP A 141 29.11 -14.53 1.12
C TRP A 141 28.84 -15.11 -0.28
N TRP A 142 29.24 -14.40 -1.32
CA TRP A 142 29.16 -14.90 -2.70
C TRP A 142 30.04 -16.14 -2.90
N GLU A 143 31.27 -16.12 -2.39
CA GLU A 143 32.19 -17.27 -2.45
C GLU A 143 31.65 -18.51 -1.69
N ASN A 144 30.87 -18.30 -0.63
CA ASN A 144 30.24 -19.35 0.17
C ASN A 144 28.83 -19.75 -0.29
N LEU A 145 28.42 -19.41 -1.51
CA LEU A 145 27.08 -19.73 -2.07
C LEU A 145 25.91 -19.20 -1.23
N CYS A 146 26.12 -18.09 -0.53
CA CYS A 146 25.13 -17.43 0.31
C CYS A 146 24.95 -15.94 -0.06
N GLY A 147 25.45 -15.56 -1.24
CA GLY A 147 25.41 -14.18 -1.71
C GLY A 147 24.01 -13.77 -2.19
N SER A 148 23.60 -12.55 -1.85
CA SER A 148 22.39 -11.93 -2.37
C SER A 148 22.63 -10.47 -2.73
N ALA A 149 21.95 -10.01 -3.78
CA ALA A 149 21.90 -8.62 -4.21
C ALA A 149 20.52 -8.26 -4.73
N GLY A 150 20.19 -6.97 -4.68
CA GLY A 150 18.88 -6.50 -5.09
C GLY A 150 18.65 -5.02 -4.82
N VAL A 151 17.37 -4.66 -4.83
CA VAL A 151 16.90 -3.30 -4.59
C VAL A 151 16.00 -3.28 -3.36
N CYS A 152 16.15 -2.27 -2.51
CA CYS A 152 15.36 -2.09 -1.30
C CYS A 152 14.87 -0.64 -1.14
N ILE A 153 13.81 -0.48 -0.35
CA ILE A 153 13.32 0.84 0.07
C ILE A 153 13.70 1.07 1.52
N ILE A 154 14.32 2.22 1.78
CA ILE A 154 14.72 2.69 3.10
C ILE A 154 13.79 3.81 3.53
N ARG A 155 13.24 3.70 4.75
CA ARG A 155 12.47 4.74 5.43
C ARG A 155 13.08 5.02 6.78
N ASN A 156 13.43 6.27 7.05
CA ASN A 156 14.07 6.67 8.32
C ASN A 156 15.31 5.81 8.67
N GLY A 157 16.10 5.43 7.66
CA GLY A 157 17.31 4.61 7.83
C GLY A 157 17.07 3.12 8.05
N GLN A 158 15.83 2.63 7.91
CA GLN A 158 15.49 1.20 8.03
C GLN A 158 14.92 0.65 6.73
N PRO A 159 15.28 -0.59 6.32
CA PRO A 159 14.62 -1.27 5.21
C PRO A 159 13.17 -1.56 5.56
N ILE A 160 12.26 -1.16 4.69
CA ILE A 160 10.83 -1.50 4.82
C ILE A 160 10.41 -2.57 3.83
N ASP A 161 11.18 -2.75 2.75
CA ASP A 161 10.89 -3.68 1.68
C ASP A 161 12.09 -3.91 0.78
N ALA A 162 12.17 -5.08 0.13
CA ALA A 162 13.24 -5.41 -0.81
C ALA A 162 12.87 -6.49 -1.82
N ILE A 163 13.50 -6.43 -2.99
CA ILE A 163 13.49 -7.48 -4.02
C ILE A 163 14.91 -7.96 -4.26
N ILE A 164 15.14 -9.25 -4.08
CA ILE A 164 16.37 -9.91 -4.53
C ILE A 164 16.31 -10.11 -6.05
N THR A 165 17.28 -9.52 -6.74
CA THR A 165 17.45 -9.65 -8.20
C THR A 165 18.51 -10.69 -8.54
N MET A 166 19.50 -10.90 -7.66
CA MET A 166 20.56 -11.89 -7.83
C MET A 166 20.80 -12.66 -6.53
N LYS A 167 20.97 -13.98 -6.64
CA LYS A 167 21.28 -14.88 -5.53
C LYS A 167 22.21 -15.98 -6.03
N ASN A 168 23.16 -16.39 -5.20
CA ASN A 168 24.00 -17.58 -5.44
C ASN A 168 23.38 -18.83 -4.79
#